data_AF-A0A0B5AY12-F1
#
_entry.id   AF-A0A0B5AY12-F1
#
_cell.length_a   1.000
_cell.length_b   1.000
_cell.length_c   1.000
_cell.angle_alpha   90.00
_cell.angle_beta   90.00
_cell.angle_gamma   90.00
#
_symmetry.space_group_name_H-M   'P 1'
#
loop_
_entity.id
_entity.type
_entity.pdbx_description
1 polymer ?
#
loop_
_entity_poly.entity_id
_entity_poly.type
_entity_poly.pdbx_seq_one_letter_code
_entity_poly.pdbx_strand_id
1 'polypeptide(L)'
;MNLTVWQSYQAYVKEHHQSLFDAAPVEELMKDVYKGHRRKRFVAMYLMSLSKEEFDAYYAKRFELGLDKLFNQLISALTYKTEKSPLKQLFVQTLGVTRDMVSESVSNYEIKEIEKDLHAFSFYQTKKLLKSKQKDLLD
;
A
#
# COMPACT_ATOMS: atom_id res chain seq x y z
N MET A 1 -10.79 -14.79 4.99
CA MET A 1 -10.01 -13.78 4.24
C MET A 1 -11.01 -12.89 3.49
N ASN A 2 -11.01 -11.58 3.72
CA ASN A 2 -12.01 -10.68 3.10
C ASN A 2 -11.54 -10.29 1.68
N LEU A 3 -11.61 -11.27 0.75
CA LEU A 3 -11.11 -11.19 -0.63
C LEU A 3 -11.54 -9.90 -1.36
N THR A 4 -12.73 -9.40 -1.03
CA THR A 4 -13.32 -8.18 -1.60
C THR A 4 -12.54 -6.91 -1.25
N VAL A 5 -11.98 -6.81 -0.05
CA VAL A 5 -11.20 -5.63 0.40
C VAL A 5 -9.87 -5.58 -0.34
N TRP A 6 -9.20 -6.73 -0.46
CA TRP A 6 -7.92 -6.84 -1.15
C TRP A 6 -8.05 -6.53 -2.64
N GLN A 7 -9.05 -7.12 -3.32
CA GLN A 7 -9.35 -6.81 -4.72
C GLN A 7 -9.70 -5.33 -4.92
N SER A 8 -10.45 -4.74 -3.99
CA SER A 8 -10.75 -3.31 -4.01
C SER A 8 -9.49 -2.44 -3.89
N TYR A 9 -8.52 -2.88 -3.09
CA TYR A 9 -7.23 -2.20 -2.95
C TYR A 9 -6.41 -2.27 -4.23
N GLN A 10 -6.31 -3.45 -4.85
CA GLN A 10 -5.60 -3.61 -6.12
C GLN A 10 -6.23 -2.74 -7.23
N ALA A 11 -7.56 -2.69 -7.29
CA ALA A 11 -8.27 -1.78 -8.21
C ALA A 11 -7.98 -0.30 -7.90
N TYR A 12 -7.96 0.08 -6.62
CA TYR A 12 -7.63 1.44 -6.18
C TYR A 12 -6.21 1.85 -6.63
N VAL A 13 -5.23 0.98 -6.45
CA VAL A 13 -3.84 1.21 -6.88
C VAL A 13 -3.76 1.33 -8.40
N LYS A 14 -4.45 0.46 -9.15
CA LYS A 14 -4.50 0.54 -10.62
C LYS A 14 -5.08 1.87 -11.12
N GLU A 15 -6.16 2.35 -10.51
CA GLU A 15 -6.75 3.66 -10.84
C GLU A 15 -5.77 4.82 -10.53
N HIS A 16 -5.01 4.74 -9.43
CA HIS A 16 -3.98 5.72 -9.10
C HIS A 16 -2.81 5.68 -10.08
N HIS A 17 -2.40 4.50 -10.51
CA HIS A 17 -1.32 4.33 -11.48
C HIS A 17 -1.64 5.02 -12.81
N GLN A 18 -2.83 4.74 -13.36
CA GLN A 18 -3.31 5.35 -14.60
C GLN A 18 -3.45 6.86 -14.47
N SER A 19 -4.10 7.35 -13.40
CA SER A 19 -4.38 8.79 -13.26
C SER A 19 -3.14 9.65 -12.97
N LEU A 20 -2.12 9.10 -12.29
CA LEU A 20 -0.97 9.88 -11.84
C LEU A 20 0.26 9.72 -12.73
N PHE A 21 0.39 8.59 -13.43
CA PHE A 21 1.61 8.23 -14.17
C PHE A 21 1.32 7.69 -15.57
N ASP A 22 0.09 7.81 -16.07
CA ASP A 22 -0.31 7.37 -17.42
C ASP A 22 0.13 5.93 -17.74
N ALA A 23 0.03 5.06 -16.73
CA ALA A 23 0.46 3.66 -16.80
C ALA A 23 1.95 3.43 -17.16
N ALA A 24 2.83 4.39 -16.90
CA ALA A 24 4.28 4.21 -17.01
C ALA A 24 4.75 2.96 -16.23
N PRO A 25 5.73 2.18 -16.72
CA PRO A 25 6.19 0.98 -16.03
C PRO A 25 6.59 1.26 -14.58
N VAL A 26 6.15 0.41 -13.65
CA VAL A 26 6.38 0.66 -12.21
C VAL A 26 7.86 0.61 -11.86
N GLU A 27 8.63 -0.19 -12.58
CA GLU A 27 10.09 -0.29 -12.48
C GLU A 27 10.77 1.06 -12.74
N GLU A 28 10.22 1.88 -13.64
CA GLU A 28 10.72 3.24 -13.88
C GLU A 28 10.40 4.17 -12.70
N LEU A 29 9.25 3.96 -12.05
CA LEU A 29 8.86 4.71 -10.85
C LEU A 29 9.72 4.33 -9.63
N MET A 30 10.34 3.14 -9.62
CA MET A 30 11.23 2.70 -8.55
C MET A 30 12.63 3.31 -8.64
N LYS A 31 13.20 3.48 -9.84
CA LYS A 31 14.57 4.00 -10.05
C LYS A 31 14.85 5.34 -9.37
N ASP A 32 13.83 6.18 -9.26
CA ASP A 32 13.91 7.53 -8.70
C ASP A 32 12.80 7.78 -7.68
N VAL A 33 12.50 6.77 -6.84
CA VAL A 33 11.36 6.79 -5.92
C VAL A 33 11.37 7.98 -4.97
N TYR A 34 12.55 8.46 -4.56
CA TYR A 34 12.69 9.60 -3.64
C TYR A 34 12.75 10.98 -4.33
N LYS A 35 12.75 11.05 -5.66
CA LYS A 35 12.74 12.35 -6.38
C LYS A 35 11.38 13.06 -6.31
N GLY A 36 10.32 12.38 -5.87
CA GLY A 36 8.99 12.98 -5.78
C GLY A 36 8.11 12.31 -4.74
N HIS A 37 7.50 13.11 -3.87
CA HIS A 37 6.61 12.63 -2.82
C HIS A 37 5.45 11.77 -3.37
N ARG A 38 4.84 12.18 -4.49
CA ARG A 38 3.77 11.43 -5.16
C ARG A 38 4.24 10.05 -5.63
N ARG A 39 5.44 9.97 -6.21
CA ARG A 39 6.05 8.72 -6.67
C ARG A 39 6.36 7.79 -5.50
N LYS A 40 6.97 8.30 -4.44
CA LYS A 40 7.23 7.53 -3.20
C LYS A 40 5.95 6.89 -2.67
N ARG A 41 4.88 7.68 -2.54
CA ARG A 41 3.59 7.19 -2.04
C ARG A 41 2.97 6.14 -2.96
N PHE A 42 3.01 6.37 -4.26
CA PHE A 42 2.51 5.39 -5.23
C PHE A 42 3.27 4.07 -5.14
N VAL A 43 4.61 4.10 -5.11
CA VAL A 43 5.41 2.87 -5.00
C VAL A 43 5.09 2.14 -3.69
N ALA A 44 4.90 2.85 -2.57
CA ALA A 44 4.47 2.23 -1.32
C ALA A 44 3.11 1.51 -1.46
N MET A 45 2.13 2.17 -2.09
CA MET A 45 0.82 1.57 -2.34
C MET A 45 0.92 0.36 -3.27
N TYR A 46 1.73 0.45 -4.32
CA TYR A 46 1.98 -0.64 -5.23
C TYR A 46 2.57 -1.85 -4.51
N LEU A 47 3.63 -1.66 -3.71
CA LEU A 47 4.24 -2.74 -2.92
C LEU A 47 3.21 -3.40 -2.00
N MET A 48 2.31 -2.62 -1.37
CA MET A 48 1.23 -3.18 -0.56
C MET A 48 0.15 -3.92 -1.34
N SER A 49 0.09 -3.79 -2.67
CA SER A 49 -0.92 -4.45 -3.52
C SER A 49 -0.49 -5.79 -4.12
N LEU A 50 0.80 -6.12 -3.95
CA LEU A 50 1.45 -7.32 -4.46
C LEU A 50 0.99 -8.59 -3.74
N SER A 51 1.14 -9.74 -4.40
CA SER A 51 1.08 -11.03 -3.71
C SER A 51 2.18 -11.12 -2.64
N LYS A 52 2.05 -12.08 -1.73
CA LYS A 52 3.09 -12.34 -0.73
C LYS A 52 4.43 -12.66 -1.40
N GLU A 53 4.41 -13.52 -2.41
CA GLU A 53 5.60 -13.97 -3.14
C GLU A 53 6.28 -12.81 -3.88
N GLU A 54 5.50 -11.94 -4.52
CA GLU A 54 6.01 -10.76 -5.19
C GLU A 54 6.59 -9.76 -4.18
N PHE A 55 5.90 -9.52 -3.05
CA PHE A 55 6.39 -8.66 -1.98
C PHE A 55 7.72 -9.17 -1.40
N ASP A 56 7.80 -10.47 -1.11
CA ASP A 56 9.01 -11.11 -0.60
C ASP A 56 10.18 -10.97 -1.60
N ALA A 57 9.91 -11.13 -2.90
CA ALA A 57 10.92 -10.98 -3.95
C ALA A 57 11.49 -9.55 -4.01
N TYR A 58 10.64 -8.52 -3.88
CA TYR A 58 11.08 -7.13 -3.80
C TYR A 58 11.79 -6.84 -2.48
N TYR A 59 11.31 -7.37 -1.35
CA TYR A 59 11.91 -7.19 -0.04
C TYR A 59 13.33 -7.80 0.00
N ALA A 60 13.54 -8.96 -0.61
CA ALA A 60 14.86 -9.59 -0.71
C ALA A 60 15.86 -8.71 -1.48
N LYS A 61 15.40 -8.00 -2.52
CA LYS A 61 16.23 -7.11 -3.36
C LYS A 61 16.21 -5.64 -2.92
N ARG A 62 15.63 -5.33 -1.77
CA ARG A 62 15.35 -3.93 -1.38
C ARG A 62 16.60 -3.06 -1.30
N PHE A 63 17.75 -3.60 -0.92
CA PHE A 63 19.00 -2.84 -0.88
C PHE A 63 19.51 -2.51 -2.28
N GLU A 64 19.48 -3.48 -3.19
CA GLU A 64 19.87 -3.32 -4.60
C GLU A 64 18.98 -2.29 -5.31
N LEU A 65 17.69 -2.28 -4.97
CA LEU A 65 16.70 -1.36 -5.53
C LEU A 65 16.63 0.00 -4.81
N GLY A 66 17.40 0.20 -3.74
CA GLY A 66 17.33 1.42 -2.92
C GLY A 66 16.00 1.62 -2.17
N LEU A 67 15.22 0.55 -1.98
CA LEU A 67 13.88 0.58 -1.40
C LEU A 67 13.86 0.33 0.12
N ASP A 68 15.00 0.06 0.75
CA ASP A 68 15.06 -0.33 2.17
C ASP A 68 14.32 0.65 3.10
N LYS A 69 14.55 1.96 2.94
CA LYS A 69 13.82 2.99 3.72
C LYS A 69 12.31 2.93 3.49
N LEU A 70 11.87 2.69 2.26
CA LEU A 70 10.45 2.59 1.95
C LEU A 70 9.81 1.34 2.57
N PHE A 71 10.52 0.21 2.55
CA PHE A 71 10.08 -1.01 3.24
C PHE A 71 10.02 -0.82 4.75
N ASN A 72 11.03 -0.20 5.36
CA ASN A 72 11.02 0.15 6.79
C ASN A 72 9.78 1.00 7.11
N GLN A 73 9.49 2.02 6.30
CA GLN A 73 8.31 2.88 6.47
C GLN A 73 7.00 2.09 6.39
N LEU A 74 6.84 1.28 5.34
CA LEU A 74 5.65 0.48 5.08
C LEU A 74 5.41 -0.54 6.20
N ILE A 75 6.43 -1.32 6.54
CA ILE A 75 6.34 -2.37 7.57
C ILE A 75 6.10 -1.74 8.93
N SER A 76 6.81 -0.66 9.28
CA SER A 76 6.57 0.07 10.53
C SER A 76 5.14 0.60 10.61
N ALA A 77 4.59 1.14 9.52
CA ALA A 77 3.23 1.66 9.51
C ALA A 77 2.18 0.55 9.61
N LEU A 78 2.38 -0.58 8.93
CA LEU A 78 1.47 -1.74 8.98
C LEU A 78 1.48 -2.44 10.34
N THR A 79 2.65 -2.53 10.98
CA THR A 79 2.84 -3.19 12.29
C THR A 79 2.59 -2.26 13.49
N TYR A 80 2.50 -0.94 13.28
CA TYR A 80 2.18 0.02 14.32
C TYR A 80 0.68 0.04 14.66
N LYS A 81 0.37 -0.30 15.92
CA LYS A 81 -1.01 -0.36 16.47
C LYS A 81 -1.96 -1.20 15.59
N THR A 82 -1.44 -2.26 14.98
CA THR A 82 -2.17 -3.14 14.06
C THR A 82 -3.42 -3.72 14.70
N GLU A 83 -3.39 -4.02 16.00
CA GLU A 83 -4.52 -4.54 16.76
C GLU A 83 -5.75 -3.61 16.72
N LYS A 84 -5.56 -2.31 16.43
CA LYS A 84 -6.62 -1.31 16.36
C LYS A 84 -7.18 -1.09 14.96
N SER A 85 -6.64 -1.75 13.94
CA SER A 85 -7.04 -1.55 12.54
C SER A 85 -7.21 -2.90 11.82
N PRO A 86 -8.46 -3.33 11.55
CA PRO A 86 -8.73 -4.54 10.77
C PRO A 86 -8.09 -4.49 9.37
N LEU A 87 -7.99 -3.30 8.78
CA LEU A 87 -7.32 -3.11 7.50
C LEU A 87 -5.82 -3.42 7.60
N LYS A 88 -5.13 -2.89 8.62
CA LYS A 88 -3.70 -3.22 8.82
C LYS A 88 -3.51 -4.71 9.12
N GLN A 89 -4.38 -5.33 9.91
CA GLN A 89 -4.35 -6.77 10.16
C GLN A 89 -4.43 -7.58 8.87
N LEU A 90 -5.32 -7.18 7.94
CA LEU A 90 -5.42 -7.79 6.62
C LEU A 90 -4.10 -7.67 5.86
N PHE A 91 -3.51 -6.49 5.74
CA PHE A 91 -2.23 -6.32 5.04
C PHE A 91 -1.09 -7.09 5.68
N VAL A 92 -1.00 -7.07 7.02
CA VAL A 92 -0.01 -7.83 7.78
C VAL A 92 -0.12 -9.32 7.50
N GLN A 93 -1.35 -9.87 7.52
CA GLN A 93 -1.60 -11.27 7.24
C GLN A 93 -1.31 -11.63 5.77
N THR A 94 -1.78 -10.82 4.82
CA THR A 94 -1.63 -11.09 3.38
C THR A 94 -0.17 -11.03 2.94
N LEU A 95 0.58 -10.01 3.39
CA LEU A 95 1.97 -9.82 3.02
C LEU A 95 2.93 -10.63 3.92
N GLY A 96 2.44 -11.17 5.03
CA GLY A 96 3.26 -11.89 6.01
C GLY A 96 4.33 -11.00 6.66
N VAL A 97 4.05 -9.71 6.83
CA VAL A 97 5.02 -8.76 7.38
C VAL A 97 5.06 -8.79 8.89
N THR A 98 6.26 -8.69 9.44
CA THR A 98 6.51 -8.69 10.87
C THR A 98 7.47 -7.57 11.25
N ARG A 99 7.49 -7.18 12.54
CA ARG A 99 8.25 -6.00 12.99
C ARG A 99 9.77 -6.19 12.88
N ASP A 100 10.25 -7.43 12.97
CA ASP A 100 11.66 -7.83 12.83
C ASP A 100 12.20 -7.66 11.40
N MET A 101 11.34 -7.44 10.42
CA MET A 101 11.76 -7.11 9.05
C MET A 101 12.24 -5.66 8.89
N VAL A 102 12.15 -4.84 9.94
CA VAL A 102 12.59 -3.43 9.89
C VAL A 102 14.07 -3.34 10.26
N SER A 103 14.90 -2.83 9.35
CA SER A 103 16.35 -2.66 9.57
C SER A 103 16.68 -1.40 10.38
N GLU A 104 15.87 -0.34 10.25
CA GLU A 104 16.10 0.96 10.89
C GLU A 104 14.82 1.55 11.47
N SER A 105 14.95 2.30 12.57
CA SER A 105 13.81 3.00 13.16
C SER A 105 13.24 4.06 12.22
N VAL A 106 11.92 4.11 12.12
CA VAL A 106 11.19 5.09 11.29
C VAL A 106 10.53 6.14 12.18
N SER A 107 10.50 7.38 11.72
CA SER A 107 9.84 8.46 12.45
C SER A 107 8.32 8.31 12.46
N ASN A 108 7.68 8.85 13.50
CA ASN A 108 6.21 8.93 13.55
C ASN A 108 5.60 9.71 12.38
N TYR A 109 6.34 10.65 11.80
CA TYR A 109 5.89 11.40 10.63
C TYR A 109 5.74 10.48 9.42
N GLU A 110 6.77 9.69 9.12
CA GLU A 110 6.76 8.76 7.98
C GLU A 110 5.70 7.67 8.14
N ILE A 111 5.51 7.14 9.36
CA ILE A 111 4.39 6.23 9.66
C ILE A 111 3.05 6.85 9.28
N LYS A 112 2.83 8.11 9.68
CA LYS A 112 1.58 8.83 9.38
C LYS A 112 1.36 9.06 7.89
N GLU A 113 2.41 9.11 7.06
CA GLU A 113 2.23 9.24 5.60
C GLU A 113 1.53 8.01 5.01
N ILE A 114 1.97 6.80 5.41
CA ILE A 114 1.34 5.55 4.98
C ILE A 114 -0.07 5.40 5.58
N GLU A 115 -0.27 5.79 6.85
CA GLU A 115 -1.60 5.77 7.46
C GLU A 115 -2.61 6.65 6.72
N LYS A 116 -2.17 7.79 6.16
CA LYS A 116 -3.03 8.64 5.31
C LYS A 116 -3.46 7.92 4.03
N ASP A 117 -2.57 7.13 3.41
CA ASP A 117 -2.92 6.34 2.22
C ASP A 117 -3.94 5.23 2.55
N LEU A 118 -3.76 4.52 3.66
CA LEU A 118 -4.72 3.52 4.13
C LEU A 118 -6.08 4.13 4.48
N HIS A 119 -6.09 5.32 5.06
CA HIS A 119 -7.31 6.06 5.37
C HIS A 119 -8.02 6.55 4.08
N ALA A 120 -7.26 7.06 3.10
CA ALA A 120 -7.79 7.43 1.80
C ALA A 120 -8.44 6.23 1.08
N PHE A 121 -7.80 5.06 1.14
CA PHE A 121 -8.38 3.82 0.63
C PHE A 121 -9.69 3.44 1.35
N SER A 122 -9.73 3.57 2.67
CA SER A 122 -10.94 3.28 3.47
C SER A 122 -12.12 4.16 3.05
N PHE A 123 -11.88 5.44 2.73
CA PHE A 123 -12.88 6.33 2.15
C PHE A 123 -13.29 5.93 0.73
N TYR A 124 -12.33 5.58 -0.11
CA TYR A 124 -12.60 5.10 -1.47
C TYR A 124 -13.51 3.87 -1.46
N GLN A 125 -13.22 2.89 -0.60
CA GLN A 125 -14.03 1.68 -0.45
C GLN A 125 -15.46 2.02 -0.03
N THR A 126 -15.61 2.87 1.00
CA THR A 126 -16.93 3.33 1.45
C THR A 126 -17.72 3.99 0.32
N LYS A 127 -17.08 4.86 -0.47
CA LYS A 127 -17.72 5.55 -1.59
C LYS A 127 -18.15 4.58 -2.71
N LYS A 128 -17.33 3.59 -3.05
CA LYS A 128 -17.73 2.57 -4.05
C LYS A 128 -18.89 1.71 -3.55
N LEU A 129 -18.90 1.32 -2.28
CA LEU A 129 -20.01 0.59 -1.66
C LEU A 129 -21.32 1.40 -1.65
N LEU A 130 -21.26 2.70 -1.40
CA LEU A 130 -22.44 3.57 -1.46
C LEU A 130 -22.99 3.69 -2.88
N LYS A 131 -22.10 3.82 -3.88
CA LYS A 131 -22.51 3.89 -5.29
C LYS A 131 -23.15 2.59 -5.80
N SER A 132 -22.63 1.42 -5.41
CA SER A 132 -23.23 0.15 -5.82
C SER A 132 -24.63 -0.01 -5.22
N LYS A 133 -24.80 0.28 -3.92
CA LYS A 133 -26.11 0.21 -3.25
C LYS A 133 -27.14 1.20 -3.83
N GLN A 134 -26.70 2.38 -4.26
CA GLN A 134 -27.59 3.32 -4.94
C GLN A 134 -28.04 2.82 -6.31
N LYS A 135 -27.16 2.12 -7.04
CA LYS A 135 -27.50 1.50 -8.32
C LYS A 135 -28.50 0.36 -8.13
N ASP A 136 -28.29 -0.50 -7.13
CA ASP A 136 -29.18 -1.62 -6.80
C ASP A 136 -30.58 -1.19 -6.30
N LEU A 137 -30.75 0.08 -5.90
CA LEU A 137 -32.03 0.66 -5.51
C LEU A 137 -32.75 1.37 -6.66
N LEU A 138 -32.09 1.56 -7.80
CA LEU A 138 -32.60 2.25 -8.99
C LEU A 138 -32.87 1.28 -10.16
N ASP A 139 -32.41 0.04 -10.05
CA ASP A 139 -32.68 -1.09 -10.94
C ASP A 139 -33.81 -1.98 -10.35
#